data_AF-A0A1Y3WXF2-F1
#
_entry.id   AF-A0A1Y3WXF2-F1
#
_cell.length_a   1.000
_cell.length_b   1.000
_cell.length_c   1.000
_cell.angle_alpha   90.00
_cell.angle_beta   90.00
_cell.angle_gamma   90.00
#
_symmetry.space_group_name_H-M   'P 1'
#
loop_
_entity.id
_entity.type
_entity.pdbx_description
1 polymer ?
#
loop_
_entity_poly.entity_id
_entity_poly.type
_entity_poly.pdbx_seq_one_letter_code
_entity_poly.pdbx_strand_id
1 'polypeptide(L)'
;MQPYPEWMLHIISKSRILRSLIFIIWDHYPVTNGWSKPITVWRGYIITVRRIKKVFYDKIKESSYRKDRVPEGYSDRYLLRYELRLKNHVNRMFGVDKITVPMLYDVQFYRRIVDFWKGEYRKIVKVNEYEIDIEGCKGIRDLNKMGMLMLVERYGGMNEFFKTFDHQFELGVLDKRQLSEIKRQTKQLLENRSLEIVRNPQIEELNSLIEQVG
;
A
#
# COMPACT_ATOMS: atom_id res chain seq x y z
N MET A 1 26.68 -12.68 24.37
CA MET A 1 25.47 -12.05 23.81
C MET A 1 25.59 -12.18 22.29
N GLN A 2 24.98 -13.22 21.71
CA GLN A 2 25.11 -13.47 20.27
C GLN A 2 24.37 -12.38 19.48
N PRO A 3 24.94 -11.86 18.38
CA PRO A 3 24.26 -10.89 17.54
C PRO A 3 23.06 -11.56 16.88
N TYR A 4 21.96 -10.80 16.74
CA TYR A 4 20.76 -11.24 16.03
C TYR A 4 21.15 -11.75 14.63
N PRO A 5 20.57 -12.88 14.15
CA PRO A 5 20.93 -13.42 12.86
C PRO A 5 20.44 -12.50 11.72
N GLU A 6 21.30 -12.27 10.73
CA GLU A 6 21.14 -11.29 9.64
C GLU A 6 19.84 -11.43 8.83
N TRP A 7 19.22 -12.62 8.82
CA TRP A 7 17.95 -12.85 8.11
C TRP A 7 16.74 -12.13 8.76
N MET A 8 16.86 -11.61 9.99
CA MET A 8 15.84 -10.70 10.57
C MET A 8 15.86 -9.29 9.94
N LEU A 9 16.82 -8.98 9.06
CA LEU A 9 17.01 -7.68 8.45
C LEU A 9 16.66 -7.65 6.95
N HIS A 10 15.69 -8.45 6.49
CA HIS A 10 15.13 -8.24 5.15
C HIS A 10 14.26 -6.99 5.15
N ILE A 11 14.85 -5.85 4.77
CA ILE A 11 14.16 -4.57 4.64
C ILE A 11 14.41 -4.00 3.24
N ILE A 12 13.30 -3.60 2.62
CA ILE A 12 13.21 -3.12 1.24
C ILE A 12 14.14 -1.93 1.01
N SER A 13 15.00 -2.08 0.00
CA SER A 13 15.98 -1.09 -0.43
C SER A 13 15.79 -0.72 -1.89
N LYS A 14 15.13 0.42 -2.12
CA LYS A 14 15.56 1.57 -2.93
C LYS A 14 14.39 2.56 -3.05
N SER A 15 14.76 3.81 -3.35
CA SER A 15 13.89 4.84 -3.93
C SER A 15 13.29 5.95 -3.03
N ARG A 16 13.11 7.09 -3.72
CA ARG A 16 12.61 8.45 -3.41
C ARG A 16 11.18 8.52 -2.84
N ILE A 17 10.69 7.42 -2.26
CA ILE A 17 9.30 7.12 -1.91
C ILE A 17 8.69 8.13 -0.93
N LEU A 18 9.51 8.77 -0.09
CA LEU A 18 9.04 9.63 0.99
C LEU A 18 8.35 10.93 0.56
N ARG A 19 8.44 11.40 -0.68
CA ARG A 19 7.67 12.60 -1.09
C ARG A 19 6.37 12.22 -1.82
N SER A 20 6.43 11.24 -2.71
CA SER A 20 5.29 10.82 -3.53
C SER A 20 4.27 10.00 -2.75
N LEU A 21 4.72 9.02 -1.95
CA LEU A 21 3.82 8.26 -1.06
C LEU A 21 3.22 9.16 0.03
N ILE A 22 3.90 10.28 0.35
CA ILE A 22 3.38 11.26 1.30
C ILE A 22 2.20 12.07 0.74
N PHE A 23 2.30 12.45 -0.53
CA PHE A 23 1.29 13.24 -1.24
C PHE A 23 0.04 12.39 -1.58
N ILE A 24 0.23 11.17 -2.08
CA ILE A 24 -0.87 10.26 -2.49
C ILE A 24 -1.81 9.89 -1.32
N ILE A 25 -1.28 9.76 -0.09
CA ILE A 25 -2.11 9.39 1.07
C ILE A 25 -2.83 10.61 1.67
N TRP A 26 -2.34 11.83 1.43
CA TRP A 26 -2.98 13.06 1.90
C TRP A 26 -4.24 13.39 1.10
N ASP A 27 -4.25 13.09 -0.21
CA ASP A 27 -5.38 13.42 -1.11
C ASP A 27 -6.52 12.37 -1.14
N HIS A 28 -6.37 11.20 -0.51
CA HIS A 28 -7.30 10.05 -0.68
C HIS A 28 -8.16 9.65 0.51
N TYR A 29 -8.07 10.36 1.64
CA TYR A 29 -9.03 10.14 2.73
C TYR A 29 -9.91 11.38 2.90
N PRO A 30 -11.12 11.41 2.32
CA PRO A 30 -12.14 12.29 2.84
C PRO A 30 -12.32 11.93 4.31
N VAL A 31 -12.16 12.94 5.18
CA VAL A 31 -12.36 12.87 6.62
C VAL A 31 -13.75 12.27 6.89
N THR A 32 -13.80 10.95 7.05
CA THR A 32 -14.99 10.22 7.47
C THR A 32 -14.57 9.37 8.67
N ASN A 33 -14.71 10.00 9.83
CA ASN A 33 -14.77 9.41 11.18
C ASN A 33 -13.93 8.15 11.41
N GLY A 34 -12.62 8.33 11.52
CA GLY A 34 -11.71 7.23 11.86
C GLY A 34 -10.22 7.58 11.99
N TRP A 35 -9.88 8.79 12.47
CA TRP A 35 -8.54 9.22 12.91
C TRP A 35 -7.32 8.60 12.18
N SER A 36 -7.12 8.95 10.91
CA SER A 36 -5.79 8.98 10.31
C SER A 36 -5.02 10.18 10.89
N LYS A 37 -4.43 10.03 12.09
CA LYS A 37 -3.54 11.06 12.64
C LYS A 37 -2.13 10.88 12.06
N PRO A 38 -1.55 11.85 11.35
CA PRO A 38 -0.11 11.89 11.18
C PRO A 38 0.53 12.01 12.57
N ILE A 39 1.36 11.05 12.96
CA ILE A 39 2.13 11.17 14.21
C ILE A 39 3.33 12.06 13.89
N THR A 40 3.33 13.25 14.47
CA THR A 40 4.32 14.33 14.35
C THR A 40 5.72 14.00 14.88
N VAL A 41 6.06 12.73 15.11
CA VAL A 41 7.38 12.34 15.65
C VAL A 41 8.17 11.47 14.68
N TRP A 42 7.53 10.83 13.69
CA TRP A 42 8.20 9.94 12.76
C TRP A 42 7.51 10.05 11.40
N ARG A 43 8.22 10.53 10.38
CA ARG A 43 7.69 10.64 9.01
C ARG A 43 7.37 9.25 8.47
N GLY A 44 6.17 8.75 8.73
CA GLY A 44 5.70 7.41 8.37
C GLY A 44 4.17 7.32 8.35
N TYR A 45 3.66 6.29 7.69
CA TYR A 45 2.24 6.04 7.48
C TYR A 45 1.70 4.95 8.40
N ILE A 46 0.51 5.17 8.93
CA ILE A 46 -0.20 4.19 9.75
C ILE A 46 -1.58 3.96 9.14
N ILE A 47 -1.84 2.73 8.71
CA ILE A 47 -3.16 2.28 8.31
C ILE A 47 -3.69 1.39 9.43
N THR A 48 -4.78 1.80 10.07
CA THR A 48 -5.42 1.00 11.13
C THR A 48 -6.71 0.41 10.59
N VAL A 49 -6.80 -0.91 10.53
CA VAL A 49 -8.03 -1.63 10.17
C VAL A 49 -8.36 -2.57 11.33
N ARG A 50 -9.47 -2.29 12.03
CA ARG A 50 -9.90 -3.05 13.21
C ARG A 50 -8.78 -3.16 14.28
N ARG A 51 -8.32 -4.39 14.54
CA ARG A 51 -7.31 -4.78 15.55
C ARG A 51 -5.90 -4.87 14.99
N ILE A 52 -5.70 -4.51 13.72
CA ILE A 52 -4.43 -4.62 13.00
C ILE A 52 -3.96 -3.22 12.63
N LYS A 53 -2.70 -2.93 12.94
CA LYS A 53 -2.03 -1.69 12.52
C LYS A 53 -0.93 -2.04 11.53
N LYS A 54 -1.00 -1.43 10.34
CA LYS A 54 0.01 -1.52 9.28
C LYS A 54 0.82 -0.23 9.34
N VAL A 55 2.12 -0.34 9.55
CA VAL A 55 3.00 0.83 9.75
C VAL A 55 4.09 0.81 8.70
N PHE A 56 4.27 1.93 8.00
CA PHE A 56 5.33 2.15 7.04
C PHE A 56 6.20 3.31 7.49
N TYR A 57 7.51 3.12 7.57
CA TYR A 57 8.39 4.20 8.00
C TYR A 57 9.81 4.04 7.47
N ASP A 58 10.52 5.16 7.40
CA ASP A 58 11.93 5.23 7.07
C ASP A 58 12.76 4.66 8.22
N LYS A 59 13.29 3.44 8.02
CA LYS A 59 14.03 2.71 9.05
C LYS A 59 15.39 3.34 9.32
N ILE A 60 16.02 3.96 8.33
CA ILE A 60 17.29 4.65 8.51
C ILE A 60 17.09 5.89 9.38
N LYS A 61 16.08 6.71 9.08
CA LYS A 61 15.75 7.86 9.93
C LYS A 61 15.39 7.46 11.36
N GLU A 62 14.66 6.35 11.51
CA GLU A 62 14.31 5.85 12.84
C GLU A 62 15.54 5.40 13.62
N SER A 63 16.44 4.64 13.02
CA SER A 63 17.73 4.25 13.64
C SER A 63 18.61 5.47 13.97
N SER A 64 18.75 6.43 13.04
CA SER A 64 19.55 7.63 13.25
C SER A 64 19.05 8.49 14.42
N TYR A 65 17.73 8.67 14.54
CA TYR A 65 17.15 9.38 15.68
C TYR A 65 17.41 8.64 17.00
N ARG A 66 17.27 7.31 17.01
CA ARG A 66 17.51 6.49 18.20
C ARG A 66 18.99 6.35 18.55
N LYS A 67 19.88 6.88 17.70
CA LYS A 67 21.34 6.70 17.79
C LYS A 67 21.75 5.22 17.73
N ASP A 68 20.93 4.40 17.06
CA ASP A 68 21.22 3.01 16.78
C ASP A 68 22.15 2.90 15.58
N ARG A 69 23.02 1.88 15.57
CA ARG A 69 23.89 1.60 14.41
C ARG A 69 23.04 1.16 13.22
N VAL A 70 23.13 1.89 12.11
CA VAL A 70 22.65 1.40 10.80
C VAL A 70 23.66 0.33 10.34
N PRO A 71 23.22 -0.90 9.99
CA PRO A 71 24.14 -1.91 9.51
C PRO A 71 24.83 -1.43 8.23
N GLU A 72 26.11 -1.73 8.09
CA GLU A 72 27.01 -1.11 7.11
C GLU A 72 26.53 -1.26 5.66
N GLY A 73 25.88 -2.38 5.34
CA GLY A 73 25.27 -2.64 4.03
C GLY A 73 24.08 -1.74 3.66
N TYR A 74 23.58 -0.93 4.59
CA TYR A 74 22.43 -0.03 4.40
C TYR A 74 22.79 1.47 4.47
N SER A 75 24.05 1.82 4.69
CA SER A 75 24.50 3.20 4.96
C SER A 75 24.15 4.18 3.82
N ASP A 76 24.18 3.72 2.57
CA ASP A 76 23.87 4.50 1.36
C ASP A 76 22.59 4.04 0.64
N ARG A 77 21.72 3.32 1.35
CA ARG A 77 20.47 2.80 0.80
C ARG A 77 19.29 3.55 1.40
N TYR A 78 18.13 3.51 0.75
CA TYR A 78 16.87 3.90 1.38
C TYR A 78 16.26 2.65 1.99
N LEU A 79 15.71 2.75 3.20
CA LEU A 79 15.20 1.58 3.91
C LEU A 79 13.77 1.81 4.39
N LEU A 80 12.80 1.18 3.72
CA LEU A 80 11.40 1.25 4.10
C LEU A 80 11.02 0.02 4.91
N ARG A 81 10.59 0.21 6.15
CA ARG A 81 10.03 -0.89 6.95
C ARG A 81 8.52 -0.92 6.86
N TYR A 82 7.98 -2.10 6.54
CA TYR A 82 6.57 -2.44 6.70
C TYR A 82 6.39 -3.34 7.93
N GLU A 83 5.64 -2.86 8.92
CA GLU A 83 5.39 -3.56 10.17
C GLU A 83 3.89 -3.83 10.35
N LEU A 84 3.55 -5.06 10.73
CA LEU A 84 2.19 -5.44 11.11
C LEU A 84 2.10 -5.61 12.62
N ARG A 85 1.38 -4.70 13.28
CA ARG A 85 1.15 -4.72 14.72
C ARG A 85 -0.23 -5.29 15.02
N LEU A 86 -0.26 -6.47 15.62
CA LEU A 86 -1.49 -7.17 16.00
C LEU A 86 -1.87 -6.79 17.43
N LYS A 87 -3.10 -6.33 17.63
CA LYS A 87 -3.63 -5.98 18.96
C LYS A 87 -4.68 -6.99 19.41
N ASN A 88 -4.45 -7.63 20.55
CA ASN A 88 -5.37 -8.56 21.24
C ASN A 88 -5.81 -9.77 20.40
N HIS A 89 -6.18 -10.87 21.06
CA HIS A 89 -6.73 -12.08 20.42
C HIS A 89 -5.91 -12.64 19.25
N VAL A 90 -4.58 -12.48 19.30
CA VAL A 90 -3.67 -12.96 18.27
C VAL A 90 -3.79 -14.48 18.11
N ASN A 91 -3.97 -15.19 19.21
CA ASN A 91 -4.25 -16.62 19.26
C ASN A 91 -5.45 -17.01 18.38
N ARG A 92 -6.56 -16.25 18.41
CA ARG A 92 -7.73 -16.49 17.54
C ARG A 92 -7.44 -16.21 16.07
N MET A 93 -6.63 -15.20 15.75
CA MET A 93 -6.24 -14.91 14.36
C MET A 93 -5.47 -16.08 13.74
N PHE A 94 -4.71 -16.79 14.57
CA PHE A 94 -3.95 -17.97 14.18
C PHE A 94 -4.63 -19.28 14.61
N GLY A 95 -5.91 -19.29 15.01
CA GLY A 95 -6.62 -20.53 15.36
C GLY A 95 -5.88 -21.43 16.37
N VAL A 96 -5.15 -20.84 17.31
CA VAL A 96 -4.44 -21.54 18.39
C VAL A 96 -4.96 -21.08 19.73
N ASP A 97 -4.90 -21.94 20.74
CA ASP A 97 -5.38 -21.60 22.09
C ASP A 97 -4.51 -20.51 22.73
N LYS A 98 -3.18 -20.66 22.60
CA LYS A 98 -2.19 -19.71 23.12
C LYS A 98 -0.98 -19.66 22.19
N ILE A 99 -0.42 -18.47 22.03
CA ILE A 99 0.87 -18.29 21.35
C ILE A 99 1.95 -18.31 22.42
N THR A 100 2.96 -19.16 22.22
CA THR A 100 4.12 -19.27 23.12
C THR A 100 5.40 -18.91 22.37
N VAL A 101 6.45 -18.56 23.12
CA VAL A 101 7.76 -18.21 22.53
C VAL A 101 8.33 -19.35 21.67
N PRO A 102 8.30 -20.63 22.09
CA PRO A 102 8.77 -21.73 21.24
C PRO A 102 8.06 -21.84 19.88
N MET A 103 6.78 -21.50 19.81
CA MET A 103 6.04 -21.51 18.53
C MET A 103 6.59 -20.48 17.53
N LEU A 104 7.22 -19.40 17.98
CA LEU A 104 7.82 -18.42 17.07
C LEU A 104 9.04 -18.97 16.32
N TYR A 105 9.65 -20.04 16.84
CA TYR A 105 10.74 -20.77 16.21
C TYR A 105 10.26 -21.98 15.42
N ASP A 106 8.99 -22.36 15.54
CA ASP A 106 8.40 -23.43 14.75
C ASP A 106 8.23 -22.95 13.30
N VAL A 107 8.79 -23.71 12.36
CA VAL A 107 8.83 -23.35 10.94
C VAL A 107 7.41 -23.23 10.36
N GLN A 108 6.48 -24.09 10.78
CA GLN A 108 5.11 -24.06 10.26
C GLN A 108 4.36 -22.83 10.77
N PHE A 109 4.49 -22.53 12.06
CA PHE A 109 3.89 -21.34 12.67
C PHE A 109 4.49 -20.05 12.12
N TYR A 110 5.81 -20.01 11.92
CA TYR A 110 6.50 -18.89 11.29
C TYR A 110 5.99 -18.62 9.87
N ARG A 111 5.89 -19.65 9.01
CA ARG A 111 5.33 -19.50 7.65
C ARG A 111 3.93 -18.92 7.66
N ARG A 112 3.09 -19.37 8.59
CA ARG A 112 1.72 -18.85 8.75
C ARG A 112 1.71 -17.37 9.14
N ILE A 113 2.64 -16.91 9.97
CA ILE A 113 2.80 -15.48 10.29
C ILE A 113 3.21 -14.70 9.04
N VAL A 114 4.18 -15.21 8.28
CA VAL A 114 4.66 -14.59 7.04
C VAL A 114 3.53 -14.48 6.01
N ASP A 115 2.78 -15.56 5.79
CA ASP A 115 1.64 -15.59 4.87
C ASP A 115 0.55 -14.60 5.28
N PHE A 116 0.26 -14.52 6.58
CA PHE A 116 -0.69 -13.54 7.12
C PHE A 116 -0.20 -12.10 6.87
N TRP A 117 1.09 -11.84 7.12
CA TRP A 117 1.71 -10.55 6.90
C TRP A 117 1.69 -10.12 5.43
N LYS A 118 2.03 -11.04 4.51
CA LYS A 118 1.92 -10.84 3.04
C LYS A 118 0.46 -10.60 2.64
N GLY A 119 -0.48 -11.37 3.18
CA GLY A 119 -1.92 -11.20 2.95
C GLY A 119 -2.42 -9.82 3.36
N GLU A 120 -1.99 -9.31 4.51
CA GLU A 120 -2.34 -7.96 4.96
C GLU A 120 -1.71 -6.86 4.10
N TYR A 121 -0.50 -7.07 3.57
CA TYR A 121 0.12 -6.18 2.60
C TYR A 121 -0.65 -6.14 1.27
N ARG A 122 -1.08 -7.31 0.76
CA ARG A 122 -1.85 -7.43 -0.49
C ARG A 122 -3.18 -6.69 -0.43
N LYS A 123 -3.81 -6.61 0.74
CA LYS A 123 -5.05 -5.83 0.97
C LYS A 123 -4.87 -4.31 0.88
N ILE A 124 -3.63 -3.79 0.89
CA ILE A 124 -3.39 -2.35 0.75
C ILE A 124 -3.62 -1.97 -0.70
N VAL A 125 -4.58 -1.07 -0.92
CA VAL A 125 -4.79 -0.43 -2.23
C VAL A 125 -3.57 0.42 -2.54
N LYS A 126 -2.91 0.10 -3.65
CA LYS A 126 -1.74 0.81 -4.16
C LYS A 126 -2.21 1.60 -5.37
N VAL A 127 -2.17 2.92 -5.27
CA VAL A 127 -2.56 3.81 -6.38
C VAL A 127 -1.32 4.07 -7.21
N ASN A 128 -1.40 3.77 -8.51
CA ASN A 128 -0.35 4.15 -9.45
C ASN A 128 -0.52 5.63 -9.80
N GLU A 129 0.60 6.31 -10.01
CA GLU A 129 0.62 7.62 -10.64
C GLU A 129 0.50 7.40 -12.15
N TYR A 130 -0.44 8.08 -12.81
CA TYR A 130 -0.51 8.05 -14.27
C TYR A 130 0.32 9.21 -14.84
N GLU A 131 1.41 8.91 -15.53
CA GLU A 131 2.02 9.90 -16.41
C GLU A 131 1.19 10.01 -17.68
N ILE A 132 0.88 11.23 -18.07
CA ILE A 132 0.09 11.52 -19.26
C ILE A 132 1.06 11.82 -20.39
N ASP A 133 1.13 10.92 -21.37
CA ASP A 133 1.79 11.20 -22.63
C ASP A 133 0.91 12.14 -23.48
N ILE A 134 1.11 13.44 -23.30
CA ILE A 134 0.41 14.47 -24.08
C ILE A 134 0.85 14.42 -25.56
N GLU A 135 2.10 14.04 -25.84
CA GLU A 135 2.63 13.96 -27.21
C GLU A 135 1.93 12.85 -28.01
N GLY A 136 1.59 11.74 -27.35
CA GLY A 136 0.80 10.64 -27.91
C GLY A 136 -0.71 10.92 -28.03
N CYS A 137 -1.22 12.07 -27.57
CA CYS A 137 -2.64 12.39 -27.58
C CYS A 137 -3.13 12.76 -28.99
N LYS A 138 -3.84 11.84 -29.67
CA LYS A 138 -4.32 12.04 -31.05
C LYS A 138 -5.64 12.81 -31.16
N GLY A 139 -6.29 13.12 -30.04
CA GLY A 139 -7.51 13.91 -30.01
C GLY A 139 -8.39 13.66 -28.78
N ILE A 140 -9.62 14.20 -28.82
CA ILE A 140 -10.54 14.24 -27.65
C ILE A 140 -10.83 12.87 -27.04
N ARG A 141 -10.84 11.80 -27.85
CA ARG A 141 -11.08 10.44 -27.34
C ARG A 141 -9.94 9.99 -26.42
N ASP A 142 -8.71 10.29 -26.77
CA ASP A 142 -7.55 9.92 -25.95
C ASP A 142 -7.46 10.82 -24.72
N LEU A 143 -7.75 12.12 -24.87
CA LEU A 143 -7.88 13.05 -23.75
C LEU A 143 -8.94 12.59 -22.73
N ASN A 144 -10.11 12.11 -23.18
CA ASN A 144 -11.15 11.59 -22.29
C ASN A 144 -10.69 10.34 -21.52
N LYS A 145 -9.90 9.46 -22.15
CA LYS A 145 -9.32 8.30 -21.47
C LYS A 145 -8.31 8.71 -20.41
N MET A 146 -7.40 9.64 -20.75
CA MET A 146 -6.43 10.22 -19.83
C MET A 146 -7.13 10.87 -18.65
N GLY A 147 -8.14 11.71 -18.89
CA GLY A 147 -8.94 12.34 -17.85
C GLY A 147 -9.65 11.33 -16.95
N MET A 148 -10.15 10.21 -17.50
CA MET A 148 -10.73 9.14 -16.69
C MET A 148 -9.69 8.46 -15.79
N LEU A 149 -8.47 8.20 -16.28
CA LEU A 149 -7.39 7.66 -15.47
C LEU A 149 -6.99 8.61 -14.34
N MET A 150 -6.84 9.91 -14.63
CA MET A 150 -6.57 10.94 -13.62
C MET A 150 -7.66 11.02 -12.55
N LEU A 151 -8.93 10.89 -12.94
CA LEU A 151 -10.04 10.85 -11.98
C LEU A 151 -9.93 9.60 -11.11
N VAL A 152 -9.68 8.43 -11.70
CA VAL A 152 -9.48 7.18 -10.93
C VAL A 152 -8.33 7.33 -9.94
N GLU A 153 -7.20 7.90 -10.36
CA GLU A 153 -6.10 8.22 -9.46
C GLU A 153 -6.59 9.13 -8.35
N ARG A 154 -7.09 10.33 -8.67
CA ARG A 154 -7.57 11.33 -7.70
C ARG A 154 -8.54 10.78 -6.66
N TYR A 155 -9.38 9.81 -7.03
CA TYR A 155 -10.38 9.23 -6.12
C TYR A 155 -9.87 8.10 -5.22
N GLY A 156 -8.60 7.67 -5.29
CA GLY A 156 -8.15 6.53 -4.47
C GLY A 156 -7.91 5.24 -5.23
N GLY A 157 -7.86 5.30 -6.56
CA GLY A 157 -7.90 4.13 -7.41
C GLY A 157 -9.31 3.59 -7.64
N MET A 158 -9.38 2.51 -8.42
CA MET A 158 -10.63 2.01 -9.01
C MET A 158 -11.73 1.68 -7.98
N ASN A 159 -11.36 1.13 -6.82
CA ASN A 159 -12.33 0.72 -5.81
C ASN A 159 -13.05 1.92 -5.17
N GLU A 160 -12.30 2.94 -4.75
CA GLU A 160 -12.86 4.15 -4.16
C GLU A 160 -13.60 4.99 -5.21
N PHE A 161 -13.07 5.04 -6.43
CA PHE A 161 -13.77 5.62 -7.58
C PHE A 161 -15.15 4.97 -7.75
N PHE A 162 -15.23 3.63 -7.82
CA PHE A 162 -16.50 2.93 -7.99
C PHE A 162 -17.47 3.08 -6.82
N LYS A 163 -16.98 3.10 -5.57
CA LYS A 163 -17.84 3.38 -4.40
C LYS A 163 -18.53 4.74 -4.51
N THR A 164 -17.84 5.73 -5.06
CA THR A 164 -18.42 7.07 -5.28
C THR A 164 -19.62 6.99 -6.23
N PHE A 165 -19.51 6.25 -7.34
CA PHE A 165 -20.62 6.08 -8.28
C PHE A 165 -21.74 5.17 -7.74
N ASP A 166 -21.40 4.16 -6.94
CA ASP A 166 -22.39 3.34 -6.25
C ASP A 166 -23.26 4.20 -5.33
N HIS A 167 -22.64 5.11 -4.58
CA HIS A 167 -23.36 6.06 -3.74
C HIS A 167 -24.27 7.00 -4.56
N GLN A 168 -23.80 7.51 -5.71
CA GLN A 168 -24.64 8.35 -6.58
C GLN A 168 -25.83 7.59 -7.19
N PHE A 169 -25.66 6.30 -7.46
CA PHE A 169 -26.75 5.42 -7.88
C PHE A 169 -27.77 5.21 -6.75
N GLU A 170 -27.30 4.98 -5.52
CA GLU A 170 -28.17 4.87 -4.33
C GLU A 170 -28.99 6.15 -4.09
N LEU A 171 -28.43 7.31 -4.41
CA LEU A 171 -29.11 8.61 -4.35
C LEU A 171 -30.08 8.87 -5.53
N GLY A 172 -30.14 7.97 -6.51
CA GLY A 172 -30.99 8.11 -7.70
C GLY A 172 -30.49 9.13 -8.72
N VAL A 173 -29.26 9.65 -8.57
CA VAL A 173 -28.63 10.59 -9.52
C VAL A 173 -28.23 9.88 -10.81
N LEU A 174 -27.83 8.62 -10.70
CA LEU A 174 -27.46 7.76 -11.82
C LEU A 174 -28.45 6.61 -11.96
N ASP A 175 -28.70 6.22 -13.21
CA ASP A 175 -29.40 4.97 -13.49
C ASP A 175 -28.44 3.77 -13.50
N LYS A 176 -29.02 2.55 -13.46
CA LYS A 176 -28.27 1.30 -13.44
C LYS A 176 -27.41 1.11 -14.70
N ARG A 177 -27.88 1.58 -15.86
CA ARG A 177 -27.17 1.46 -17.14
C ARG A 177 -25.94 2.36 -17.13
N GLN A 178 -26.08 3.61 -16.71
CA GLN A 178 -25.00 4.59 -16.57
C GLN A 178 -23.91 4.07 -15.64
N LEU A 179 -24.28 3.61 -14.43
CA LEU A 179 -23.34 3.01 -13.49
C LEU A 179 -22.57 1.83 -14.11
N SER A 180 -23.30 0.92 -14.76
CA SER A 180 -22.71 -0.27 -15.38
C SER A 180 -21.75 0.09 -16.51
N GLU A 181 -22.12 1.08 -17.33
CA GLU A 181 -21.30 1.55 -18.45
C GLU A 181 -20.01 2.22 -17.96
N ILE A 182 -20.09 3.10 -16.97
CA ILE A 182 -18.92 3.76 -16.36
C ILE A 182 -17.95 2.69 -15.83
N LYS A 183 -18.45 1.76 -15.00
CA LYS A 183 -17.62 0.68 -14.43
C LYS A 183 -16.93 -0.17 -15.50
N ARG A 184 -17.65 -0.51 -16.57
CA ARG A 184 -17.11 -1.31 -17.68
C ARG A 184 -16.02 -0.55 -18.43
N GLN A 185 -16.29 0.70 -18.83
CA GLN A 185 -15.33 1.50 -19.59
C GLN A 185 -14.05 1.76 -18.78
N THR A 186 -14.17 2.10 -17.49
CA THR A 186 -13.02 2.31 -16.61
C THR A 186 -12.15 1.05 -16.48
N LYS A 187 -12.76 -0.14 -16.30
CA LYS A 187 -12.01 -1.40 -16.24
C LYS A 187 -11.27 -1.68 -17.55
N GLN A 188 -11.95 -1.55 -18.68
CA GLN A 188 -11.35 -1.76 -19.99
C GLN A 188 -10.16 -0.82 -20.23
N LEU A 189 -10.22 0.43 -19.75
CA LEU A 189 -9.10 1.36 -19.87
C LEU A 189 -7.89 0.98 -19.00
N LEU A 190 -8.13 0.43 -17.81
CA LEU A 190 -7.05 -0.03 -16.92
C LEU A 190 -6.43 -1.35 -17.37
N GLU A 191 -7.22 -2.20 -18.05
CA GLU A 191 -6.77 -3.47 -18.63
C GLU A 191 -6.02 -3.27 -19.95
N ASN A 192 -6.48 -2.34 -20.79
CA ASN A 192 -5.84 -2.01 -22.06
C ASN A 192 -4.63 -1.12 -21.83
N ARG A 193 -3.42 -1.65 -22.09
CA ARG A 193 -2.14 -0.91 -22.09
C ARG A 193 -2.01 0.16 -23.20
N SER A 194 -3.13 0.63 -23.76
CA SER A 194 -3.16 1.57 -24.90
C SER A 194 -2.72 2.99 -24.53
N LEU A 195 -2.69 3.31 -23.23
CA LEU A 195 -2.00 4.48 -22.69
C LEU A 195 -0.87 3.93 -21.82
N GLU A 196 0.31 4.53 -21.88
CA GLU A 196 1.42 4.16 -21.01
C GLU A 196 1.07 4.49 -19.57
N ILE A 197 0.42 3.55 -18.89
CA ILE A 197 0.35 3.55 -17.43
C ILE A 197 1.79 3.35 -16.97
N VAL A 198 2.47 4.45 -16.63
CA VAL A 198 3.78 4.38 -15.99
C VAL A 198 3.57 3.76 -14.62
N ARG A 199 3.65 2.43 -14.58
CA ARG A 199 3.61 1.69 -13.34
C ARG A 199 4.79 2.16 -12.51
N ASN A 200 4.50 2.64 -11.31
CA ASN A 200 5.53 3.13 -10.42
C ASN A 200 6.53 1.99 -10.14
N PRO A 201 7.78 2.05 -10.64
CA PRO A 201 8.71 0.93 -10.53
C PRO A 201 9.02 0.58 -9.07
N GLN A 202 8.84 1.52 -8.15
CA GLN A 202 8.96 1.29 -6.71
C GLN A 202 7.84 0.40 -6.15
N ILE A 203 6.62 0.51 -6.66
CA ILE A 203 5.51 -0.37 -6.24
C ILE A 203 5.78 -1.80 -6.70
N GLU A 204 6.30 -1.97 -7.92
CA GLU A 204 6.67 -3.28 -8.45
C GLU A 204 7.88 -3.88 -7.69
N GLU A 205 8.89 -3.06 -7.40
CA GLU A 205 10.02 -3.45 -6.54
C GLU A 205 9.52 -3.89 -5.15
N LEU A 206 8.64 -3.10 -4.52
CA LEU A 206 8.08 -3.41 -3.22
C LEU A 206 7.29 -4.72 -3.26
N ASN A 207 6.45 -4.93 -4.26
CA ASN A 207 5.69 -6.18 -4.43
C ASN A 207 6.61 -7.39 -4.58
N SER A 208 7.64 -7.29 -5.43
CA SER A 208 8.62 -8.37 -5.63
C SER A 208 9.34 -8.73 -4.32
N LEU A 209 9.78 -7.72 -3.57
CA LEU A 209 10.48 -7.93 -2.30
C LEU A 209 9.58 -8.56 -1.22
N ILE A 210 8.29 -8.22 -1.19
CA ILE A 210 7.32 -8.86 -0.29
C ILE A 210 7.17 -10.34 -0.63
N GLU A 211 7.11 -10.72 -1.91
CA GLU A 211 6.96 -12.13 -2.28
C GLU A 211 8.19 -12.97 -1.94
N GLN A 212 9.39 -12.38 -1.95
CA GLN A 212 10.66 -13.04 -1.59
C GLN A 212 10.81 -13.35 -0.09
N VAL A 213 9.98 -12.78 0.79
CA VAL A 213 10.04 -13.07 2.24
C VAL A 213 9.60 -14.51 2.51
N GLY A 214 10.49 -15.35 3.04
CA GLY A 214 10.22 -16.76 3.40
C GLY A 214 9.79 -16.92 4.85
#